data_AF-A0A087UFU3-F1
#
_entry.id   AF-A0A087UFU3-F1
#
_cell.length_a   1.000
_cell.length_b   1.000
_cell.length_c   1.000
_cell.angle_alpha   90.00
_cell.angle_beta   90.00
_cell.angle_gamma   90.00
#
_symmetry.space_group_name_H-M   'P 1'
#
loop_
_entity.id
_entity.type
_entity.pdbx_description
1 polymer ?
#
loop_
_entity_poly.entity_id
_entity_poly.type
_entity_poly.pdbx_seq_one_letter_code
_entity_poly.pdbx_strand_id
1 'polypeptide(L)'
;MQGENLSYLKNHPELLTESNLKKLQNVFDFHCVATADPKPKENATLFLGLGRSYIYQYDPQNFKWSKVEVTLELPADTLFYGELVSELRGEGRAQRKITCLHIIDAICLGGKDVRKQHYENRMLLAEKLAKAVSKLSRTDYTCLRVKKVWLLSEIDQIFENLTMKYTKNSVVPRLCYDLGDGRHILPTGLLIFKTT
;
A
#
# COMPACT_ATOMS: atom_id res chain seq x y z
N MET A 1 -16.24 2.18 6.72
CA MET A 1 -15.21 2.89 7.47
C MET A 1 -15.67 4.31 7.75
N GLN A 2 -16.42 4.46 8.84
CA GLN A 2 -15.98 5.48 9.79
C GLN A 2 -14.57 5.04 10.20
N GLY A 3 -13.55 5.88 10.02
CA GLY A 3 -12.14 5.56 10.34
C GLY A 3 -11.86 5.38 11.85
N GLU A 4 -12.82 4.83 12.58
CA GLU A 4 -12.78 4.48 14.00
C GLU A 4 -12.49 2.98 14.19
N ASN A 5 -12.85 2.12 13.23
CA ASN A 5 -12.61 0.68 13.34
C ASN A 5 -11.21 0.29 12.83
N LEU A 6 -10.22 0.42 13.71
CA LEU A 6 -8.82 0.02 13.48
C LEU A 6 -8.55 -1.48 13.76
N SER A 7 -9.58 -2.33 13.79
CA SER A 7 -9.41 -3.77 14.08
C SER A 7 -8.44 -4.46 13.12
N TYR A 8 -8.36 -4.00 11.87
CA TYR A 8 -7.44 -4.53 10.86
C TYR A 8 -5.96 -4.30 11.20
N LEU A 9 -5.61 -3.32 12.04
CA LEU A 9 -4.22 -3.13 12.50
C LEU A 9 -3.73 -4.30 13.37
N LYS A 10 -4.66 -5.09 13.91
CA LYS A 10 -4.38 -6.26 14.75
C LYS A 10 -4.48 -7.58 13.98
N ASN A 11 -4.94 -7.53 12.73
CA ASN A 11 -5.12 -8.73 11.93
C ASN A 11 -3.77 -9.16 11.34
N HIS A 12 -3.41 -10.42 11.56
CA HIS A 12 -2.27 -11.02 10.91
C HIS A 12 -2.68 -11.56 9.54
N PRO A 13 -1.77 -11.60 8.56
CA PRO A 13 -2.01 -12.31 7.31
C PRO A 13 -2.36 -13.77 7.60
N GLU A 14 -3.48 -14.23 7.05
CA GLU A 14 -3.95 -15.61 7.18
C GLU A 14 -4.04 -16.25 5.79
N LEU A 15 -3.81 -17.57 5.71
CA LEU A 15 -4.08 -18.32 4.49
C LEU A 15 -5.57 -18.27 4.18
N LEU A 16 -5.93 -18.00 2.93
CA LEU A 16 -7.33 -18.03 2.50
C LEU A 16 -7.84 -19.48 2.56
N THR A 17 -8.89 -19.71 3.33
CA THR A 17 -9.56 -21.00 3.50
C THR A 17 -11.04 -20.84 3.24
N GLU A 18 -11.75 -21.93 2.96
CA GLU A 18 -13.20 -21.86 2.80
C GLU A 18 -13.90 -21.28 4.06
N SER A 19 -13.36 -21.57 5.25
CA SER A 19 -13.88 -21.09 6.53
C SER A 19 -13.77 -19.57 6.68
N ASN A 20 -12.61 -18.97 6.39
CA ASN A 20 -12.46 -17.52 6.51
C ASN A 20 -13.11 -16.77 5.34
N LEU A 21 -13.20 -17.37 4.16
CA LEU A 21 -13.94 -16.80 3.03
C LEU A 21 -15.44 -16.69 3.35
N LYS A 22 -16.03 -17.69 4.02
CA LYS A 22 -17.43 -17.64 4.49
C LYS A 22 -17.73 -16.52 5.48
N LYS A 23 -16.72 -15.89 6.09
CA LYS A 23 -16.90 -14.69 6.94
C LYS A 23 -17.27 -13.46 6.12
N LEU A 24 -16.97 -13.46 4.81
CA LEU A 24 -17.32 -12.39 3.88
C LEU A 24 -18.77 -12.61 3.40
N GLN A 25 -19.73 -12.01 4.12
CA GLN A 25 -21.16 -12.22 3.84
C GLN A 25 -21.60 -11.70 2.47
N ASN A 26 -21.13 -10.52 2.08
CA ASN A 26 -21.47 -9.87 0.82
C ASN A 26 -20.23 -9.28 0.17
N VAL A 27 -19.81 -9.81 -0.98
CA VAL A 27 -18.61 -9.36 -1.70
C VAL A 27 -18.64 -7.88 -2.10
N PHE A 28 -19.82 -7.29 -2.28
CA PHE A 28 -19.97 -5.87 -2.66
C PHE A 28 -19.62 -4.90 -1.52
N ASP A 29 -19.56 -5.38 -0.27
CA ASP A 29 -19.15 -4.55 0.87
C ASP A 29 -17.63 -4.45 1.01
N PHE A 30 -16.89 -5.33 0.33
CA PHE A 30 -15.45 -5.48 0.52
C PHE A 30 -14.68 -4.94 -0.67
N HIS A 31 -13.51 -4.42 -0.35
CA HIS A 31 -12.49 -4.01 -1.28
C HIS A 31 -11.28 -4.92 -1.10
N CYS A 32 -10.47 -5.03 -2.13
CA CYS A 32 -9.28 -5.84 -2.12
C CYS A 32 -8.10 -5.16 -2.81
N VAL A 33 -6.89 -5.48 -2.35
CA VAL A 33 -5.65 -4.94 -2.91
C VAL A 33 -4.51 -5.94 -2.76
N ALA A 34 -3.73 -6.13 -3.83
CA ALA A 34 -2.56 -7.00 -3.83
C ALA A 34 -1.43 -6.38 -2.98
N THR A 35 -1.02 -7.01 -1.88
CA THR A 35 0.08 -6.54 -1.01
C THR A 35 1.43 -6.94 -1.55
N ALA A 36 2.46 -6.14 -1.27
CA ALA A 36 3.83 -6.48 -1.61
C ALA A 36 4.73 -6.17 -0.43
N ASP A 37 5.14 -7.21 0.28
CA ASP A 37 5.98 -7.08 1.44
C ASP A 37 7.47 -7.07 1.01
N PRO A 38 8.24 -6.00 1.28
CA PRO A 38 9.68 -6.00 1.05
C PRO A 38 10.41 -6.99 1.96
N LYS A 39 9.84 -7.36 3.13
CA LYS A 39 10.40 -8.31 4.11
C LYS A 39 9.30 -8.89 5.01
N PRO A 40 9.25 -10.21 5.29
CA PRO A 40 8.16 -10.94 5.99
C PRO A 40 7.57 -10.38 7.32
N LYS A 41 8.13 -9.32 7.89
CA LYS A 41 7.70 -8.63 9.12
C LYS A 41 7.15 -7.22 8.88
N GLU A 42 7.21 -6.69 7.66
CA GLU A 42 6.83 -5.32 7.31
C GLU A 42 5.49 -5.30 6.57
N ASN A 43 4.45 -5.82 7.23
CA ASN A 43 3.08 -5.71 6.75
C ASN A 43 2.65 -4.24 6.65
N ALA A 44 1.60 -4.00 5.85
CA ALA A 44 0.95 -2.71 5.82
C ALA A 44 0.60 -2.22 7.23
N THR A 45 0.95 -0.98 7.53
CA THR A 45 0.83 -0.35 8.85
C THR A 45 0.48 1.13 8.73
N LEU A 46 0.33 1.81 9.86
CA LEU A 46 0.14 3.25 9.91
C LEU A 46 1.45 4.00 9.70
N PHE A 47 1.38 5.06 8.90
CA PHE A 47 2.44 6.03 8.69
C PHE A 47 2.00 7.42 9.17
N LEU A 48 2.86 8.09 9.92
CA LEU A 48 2.65 9.42 10.48
C LEU A 48 3.72 10.39 9.96
N GLY A 49 3.28 11.42 9.24
CA GLY A 49 4.09 12.57 8.83
C GLY A 49 3.93 13.73 9.81
N LEU A 50 5.04 14.16 10.41
CA LEU A 50 5.13 15.32 11.30
C LEU A 50 5.72 16.56 10.60
N GLY A 51 5.76 16.54 9.26
CA GLY A 51 6.33 17.61 8.44
C GLY A 51 7.71 17.26 7.90
N ARG A 52 8.02 17.69 6.68
CA ARG A 52 9.31 17.44 6.01
C ARG A 52 9.65 15.94 6.05
N SER A 53 10.88 15.57 6.40
CA SER A 53 11.37 14.19 6.46
C SER A 53 11.07 13.46 7.78
N TYR A 54 10.21 14.01 8.64
CA TYR A 54 9.79 13.35 9.89
C TYR A 54 8.62 12.40 9.60
N ILE A 55 8.96 11.21 9.12
CA ILE A 55 8.01 10.14 8.78
C ILE A 55 8.24 8.96 9.71
N TYR A 56 7.17 8.50 10.35
CA TYR A 56 7.20 7.40 11.31
C TYR A 56 6.26 6.28 10.88
N GLN A 57 6.65 5.04 11.13
CA GLN A 57 5.79 3.87 10.98
C GLN A 57 5.40 3.34 12.35
N TYR A 58 4.18 2.86 12.46
CA TYR A 58 3.68 2.21 13.66
C TYR A 58 4.05 0.72 13.66
N ASP A 59 4.58 0.24 14.77
CA ASP A 59 4.78 -1.18 15.04
C ASP A 59 3.61 -1.68 15.90
N PRO A 60 2.68 -2.47 15.33
CA PRO A 60 1.53 -2.98 16.07
C PRO A 60 1.90 -4.03 17.12
N GLN A 61 3.07 -4.68 17.03
CA GLN A 61 3.50 -5.69 18.00
C GLN A 61 4.06 -5.03 19.27
N ASN A 62 4.86 -3.97 19.08
CA ASN A 62 5.52 -3.28 20.18
C ASN A 62 4.83 -1.99 20.63
N PHE A 63 3.72 -1.60 19.98
CA PHE A 63 2.99 -0.34 20.22
C PHE A 63 3.90 0.90 20.16
N LYS A 64 4.82 0.92 19.20
CA LYS A 64 5.86 1.96 19.08
C LYS A 64 5.86 2.61 17.71
N TRP A 65 6.20 3.89 17.69
CA TRP A 65 6.52 4.61 16.46
C TRP A 65 8.02 4.59 16.24
N SER A 66 8.44 4.22 15.02
CA SER A 66 9.84 4.25 14.61
C SER A 66 9.99 5.14 13.38
N LYS A 67 11.06 5.93 13.34
CA LYS A 67 11.34 6.78 12.18
C LYS A 67 11.67 5.89 10.98
N VAL A 68 11.09 6.21 9.83
CA VAL A 68 11.33 5.51 8.57
C VAL A 68 12.48 6.19 7.83
N GLU A 69 13.49 5.42 7.46
CA GLU A 69 14.64 5.91 6.68
C GLU A 69 14.28 5.99 5.18
N VAL A 70 13.55 7.04 4.82
CA VAL A 70 13.15 7.34 3.43
C VAL A 70 13.49 8.78 3.07
N THR A 71 13.81 9.01 1.79
CA THR A 71 14.00 10.36 1.24
C THR A 71 12.65 10.85 0.70
N LEU A 72 11.74 11.21 1.60
CA LEU A 72 10.40 11.71 1.28
C LEU A 72 10.06 12.86 2.21
N GLU A 73 9.27 13.82 1.72
CA GLU A 73 8.70 14.88 2.54
C GLU A 73 7.19 14.76 2.59
N LEU A 74 6.62 14.80 3.78
CA LEU A 74 5.17 14.84 4.00
C LEU A 74 4.80 16.13 4.74
N PRO A 75 3.61 16.71 4.48
CA PRO A 75 3.04 17.71 5.37
C PRO A 75 2.90 17.17 6.79
N ALA A 76 2.95 18.08 7.77
CA ALA A 76 2.57 17.74 9.13
C ALA A 76 1.12 17.25 9.19
N ASP A 77 0.76 16.57 10.28
CA ASP A 77 -0.60 16.07 10.51
C ASP A 77 -1.12 15.18 9.37
N THR A 78 -0.25 14.31 8.85
CA THR A 78 -0.58 13.32 7.83
C THR A 78 -0.53 11.93 8.44
N LEU A 79 -1.66 11.23 8.47
CA LEU A 79 -1.81 9.86 8.98
C LEU A 79 -2.54 9.00 7.97
N PHE A 80 -1.94 7.89 7.57
CA PHE A 80 -2.55 6.96 6.61
C PHE A 80 -2.11 5.52 6.88
N TYR A 81 -2.88 4.57 6.36
CA TYR A 81 -2.54 3.17 6.32
C TYR A 81 -1.92 2.83 4.96
N GLY A 82 -0.80 2.13 4.96
CA GLY A 82 -0.02 1.88 3.76
C GLY A 82 1.07 0.85 3.96
N GLU A 83 1.92 0.67 2.95
CA GLU A 83 3.08 -0.22 3.00
C GLU A 83 4.26 0.41 2.28
N LEU A 84 5.47 0.10 2.75
CA LEU A 84 6.70 0.47 2.05
C LEU A 84 7.04 -0.65 1.07
N VAL A 85 7.07 -0.36 -0.23
CA VAL A 85 7.18 -1.36 -1.30
C VAL A 85 8.44 -1.14 -2.12
N SER A 86 8.98 -2.23 -2.62
CA SER A 86 10.02 -2.21 -3.65
C SER A 86 9.41 -2.37 -5.04
N GLU A 87 9.27 -1.25 -5.76
CA GLU A 87 8.89 -1.25 -7.17
C GLU A 87 10.09 -1.67 -8.03
N LEU A 88 9.85 -2.57 -8.97
CA LEU A 88 10.81 -3.04 -9.95
C LEU A 88 10.48 -2.41 -11.30
N ARG A 89 11.51 -2.01 -12.04
CA ARG A 89 11.38 -1.51 -13.42
C ARG A 89 12.33 -2.26 -14.34
N GLY A 90 11.82 -2.81 -15.43
CA GLY A 90 12.58 -3.67 -16.34
C GLY A 90 12.88 -5.06 -15.75
N GLU A 91 13.63 -5.87 -16.49
CA GLU A 91 13.88 -7.28 -16.18
C GLU A 91 15.37 -7.65 -16.29
N GLY A 92 15.73 -8.80 -15.70
CA GLY A 92 17.08 -9.35 -15.75
C GLY A 92 18.13 -8.44 -15.11
N ARG A 93 19.31 -8.34 -15.75
CA ARG A 93 20.45 -7.58 -15.23
C ARG A 93 20.20 -6.06 -15.18
N ALA A 94 19.37 -5.54 -16.08
CA ALA A 94 19.05 -4.12 -16.20
C ALA A 94 17.91 -3.66 -15.27
N GLN A 95 17.29 -4.59 -14.53
CA GLN A 95 16.21 -4.27 -13.61
C GLN A 95 16.67 -3.29 -12.52
N ARG A 96 15.86 -2.24 -12.31
CA ARG A 96 16.03 -1.24 -11.26
C ARG A 96 15.03 -1.49 -10.14
N LYS A 97 15.46 -1.23 -8.91
CA LYS A 97 14.64 -1.31 -7.69
C LYS A 97 14.44 0.11 -7.16
N ILE A 98 13.19 0.48 -6.88
CA ILE A 98 12.78 1.80 -6.43
C ILE A 98 11.96 1.61 -5.16
N THR A 99 12.36 2.23 -4.06
CA THR A 99 11.56 2.24 -2.84
C THR A 99 10.41 3.24 -2.99
N CYS A 100 9.19 2.80 -2.68
CA CYS A 100 7.97 3.58 -2.80
C CYS A 100 7.09 3.35 -1.57
N LEU A 101 6.48 4.40 -1.05
CA LEU A 101 5.48 4.32 0.01
C LEU A 101 4.09 4.30 -0.62
N HIS A 102 3.35 3.22 -0.45
CA HIS A 102 2.01 3.04 -1.02
C HIS A 102 0.94 3.32 0.04
N ILE A 103 0.01 4.23 -0.25
CA ILE A 103 -1.16 4.53 0.57
C ILE A 103 -2.29 3.57 0.19
N ILE A 104 -2.86 2.88 1.17
CA ILE A 104 -4.01 1.95 1.03
C ILE A 104 -5.31 2.60 1.52
N ASP A 105 -5.25 3.39 2.59
CA ASP A 105 -6.36 4.22 3.07
C ASP A 105 -5.84 5.44 3.84
N ALA A 106 -6.60 6.54 3.84
CA ALA A 106 -6.23 7.79 4.48
C ALA A 106 -7.09 8.07 5.73
N ILE A 107 -6.45 8.58 6.78
CA ILE A 107 -7.10 8.96 8.04
C ILE A 107 -7.10 10.48 8.20
N CYS A 108 -5.93 11.10 8.07
CA CYS A 108 -5.74 12.54 8.11
C CYS A 108 -4.71 12.96 7.06
N LEU A 109 -4.96 14.03 6.32
CA LEU A 109 -4.06 14.51 5.26
C LEU A 109 -3.81 16.00 5.46
N GLY A 110 -2.59 16.37 5.89
CA GLY A 110 -2.24 17.78 6.10
C GLY A 110 -3.14 18.51 7.11
N GLY A 111 -3.50 17.84 8.22
CA GLY A 111 -4.38 18.39 9.26
C GLY A 111 -5.87 18.26 8.99
N LYS A 112 -6.26 17.76 7.81
CA LYS A 112 -7.66 17.48 7.48
C LYS A 112 -8.02 16.03 7.80
N ASP A 113 -8.89 15.82 8.78
CA ASP A 113 -9.52 14.53 9.03
C ASP A 113 -10.44 14.14 7.86
N VAL A 114 -10.17 13.00 7.22
CA VAL A 114 -10.91 12.49 6.07
C VAL A 114 -11.73 11.26 6.38
N ARG A 115 -11.71 10.74 7.61
CA ARG A 115 -12.35 9.48 8.01
C ARG A 115 -13.85 9.41 7.76
N LYS A 116 -14.53 10.57 7.77
CA LYS A 116 -15.98 10.66 7.56
C LYS A 116 -16.37 10.67 6.07
N GLN A 117 -15.40 10.74 5.16
CA GLN A 117 -15.66 10.71 3.72
C GLN A 117 -15.75 9.27 3.21
N HIS A 118 -16.50 9.09 2.11
CA HIS A 118 -16.50 7.84 1.35
C HIS A 118 -15.08 7.43 0.95
N TYR A 119 -14.81 6.13 0.92
CA TYR A 119 -13.46 5.60 0.67
C TYR A 119 -12.82 6.17 -0.60
N GLU A 120 -13.55 6.18 -1.71
CA GLU A 120 -13.07 6.74 -2.98
C GLU A 120 -12.67 8.21 -2.86
N ASN A 121 -13.41 9.01 -2.07
CA ASN A 121 -13.07 10.41 -1.82
C ASN A 121 -11.79 10.54 -0.98
N ARG A 122 -11.60 9.66 0.01
CA ARG A 122 -10.35 9.62 0.79
C ARG A 122 -9.16 9.29 -0.11
N MET A 123 -9.30 8.31 -0.99
CA MET A 123 -8.25 7.91 -1.93
C MET A 123 -7.97 8.99 -2.97
N LEU A 124 -8.98 9.69 -3.47
CA LEU A 124 -8.80 10.85 -4.36
C LEU A 124 -8.04 12.00 -3.68
N LEU A 125 -8.31 12.25 -2.39
CA LEU A 125 -7.55 13.24 -1.61
C LEU A 125 -6.11 12.78 -1.37
N ALA A 126 -5.91 11.50 -1.07
CA ALA A 126 -4.57 10.92 -0.93
C ALA A 126 -3.77 11.02 -2.25
N GLU A 127 -4.42 10.86 -3.40
CA GLU A 127 -3.78 11.04 -4.70
C GLU A 127 -3.35 12.48 -4.93
N LYS A 128 -4.21 13.44 -4.56
CA LYS A 128 -3.87 14.87 -4.63
C LYS A 128 -2.65 15.17 -3.76
N LEU A 129 -2.58 14.61 -2.55
CA LEU A 129 -1.40 14.72 -1.69
C LEU A 129 -0.16 14.11 -2.35
N ALA A 130 -0.26 12.88 -2.84
CA ALA A 130 0.86 12.18 -3.49
C ALA A 130 1.41 12.96 -4.70
N LYS A 131 0.51 13.52 -5.52
CA LYS A 131 0.88 14.40 -6.64
C LYS A 131 1.56 15.69 -6.15
N ALA A 132 1.05 16.31 -5.08
CA ALA A 132 1.60 17.55 -4.55
C ALA A 132 2.99 17.41 -3.91
N VAL A 133 3.28 16.28 -3.26
CA VAL A 133 4.61 16.04 -2.64
C VAL A 133 5.62 15.42 -3.59
N SER A 134 5.19 14.95 -4.77
CA SER A 134 6.06 14.33 -5.76
C SER A 134 7.04 15.35 -6.35
N LYS A 135 8.34 15.05 -6.26
CA LYS A 135 9.41 15.87 -6.84
C LYS A 135 10.00 15.18 -8.05
N LEU A 136 9.41 15.39 -9.23
CA LEU A 136 9.81 14.71 -10.48
C LEU A 136 11.27 14.97 -10.90
N SER A 137 11.85 16.08 -10.46
CA SER A 137 13.26 16.42 -10.70
C SER A 137 14.25 15.65 -9.81
N ARG A 138 13.77 14.94 -8.78
CA ARG A 138 14.59 14.25 -7.78
C ARG A 138 14.38 12.74 -7.86
N THR A 139 15.26 12.06 -8.60
CA THR A 139 15.19 10.60 -8.77
C THR A 139 15.58 9.82 -7.51
N ASP A 140 16.22 10.48 -6.55
CA ASP A 140 16.59 9.92 -5.25
C ASP A 140 15.44 9.92 -4.23
N TYR A 141 14.36 10.68 -4.50
CA TYR A 141 13.21 10.70 -3.62
C TYR A 141 12.46 9.37 -3.66
N THR A 142 12.10 8.90 -2.46
CA THR A 142 11.14 7.81 -2.29
C THR A 142 9.80 8.25 -2.85
N CYS A 143 9.25 7.47 -3.77
CA CYS A 143 7.97 7.78 -4.38
C CYS A 143 6.84 7.61 -3.35
N LEU A 144 5.81 8.47 -3.39
CA LEU A 144 4.56 8.27 -2.67
C LEU A 144 3.47 7.98 -3.70
N ARG A 145 2.73 6.89 -3.53
CA ARG A 145 1.68 6.48 -4.46
C ARG A 145 0.43 6.04 -3.73
N VAL A 146 -0.74 6.26 -4.31
CA VAL A 146 -1.98 5.63 -3.88
C VAL A 146 -2.15 4.30 -4.59
N LYS A 147 -2.38 3.25 -3.81
CA LYS A 147 -2.50 1.89 -4.34
C LYS A 147 -3.84 1.70 -5.04
N LYS A 148 -3.82 0.99 -6.16
CA LYS A 148 -5.05 0.65 -6.87
C LYS A 148 -5.83 -0.38 -6.05
N VAL A 149 -7.05 -0.04 -5.69
CA VAL A 149 -7.96 -0.89 -4.92
C VAL A 149 -9.15 -1.23 -5.78
N TRP A 150 -9.60 -2.47 -5.67
CA TRP A 150 -10.71 -3.02 -6.43
C TRP A 150 -11.84 -3.41 -5.50
N LEU A 151 -13.08 -3.39 -5.99
CA LEU A 151 -14.16 -4.10 -5.31
C LEU A 151 -13.82 -5.59 -5.27
N LEU A 152 -14.21 -6.29 -4.20
CA LEU A 152 -13.94 -7.72 -4.09
C LEU A 152 -14.70 -8.52 -5.17
N SER A 153 -15.83 -8.00 -5.68
CA SER A 153 -16.54 -8.56 -6.83
C SER A 153 -15.73 -8.48 -8.14
N GLU A 154 -14.71 -7.63 -8.20
CA GLU A 154 -13.83 -7.40 -9.36
C GLU A 154 -12.40 -7.91 -9.07
N ILE A 155 -12.28 -8.94 -8.23
CA ILE A 155 -10.98 -9.50 -7.84
C ILE A 155 -10.19 -10.08 -9.02
N ASP A 156 -10.87 -10.47 -10.10
CA ASP A 156 -10.28 -10.85 -11.39
C ASP A 156 -9.27 -9.83 -11.89
N GLN A 157 -9.54 -8.53 -11.69
CA GLN A 157 -8.66 -7.44 -12.09
C GLN A 157 -7.30 -7.48 -11.39
N ILE A 158 -7.21 -8.09 -10.20
CA ILE A 158 -5.93 -8.31 -9.54
C ILE A 158 -5.16 -9.42 -10.24
N PHE A 159 -5.83 -10.52 -10.60
CA PHE A 159 -5.20 -11.67 -11.22
C PHE A 159 -4.79 -11.39 -12.67
N GLU A 160 -5.55 -10.59 -13.41
CA GLU A 160 -5.21 -10.12 -14.77
C GLU A 160 -3.92 -9.29 -14.80
N ASN A 161 -3.62 -8.58 -13.70
CA ASN A 161 -2.40 -7.81 -13.55
C ASN A 161 -1.21 -8.64 -13.06
N LEU A 162 -1.35 -9.95 -12.87
CA LEU A 162 -0.24 -10.83 -12.50
C LEU A 162 0.45 -11.37 -13.75
N THR A 163 1.78 -11.27 -13.76
CA THR A 163 2.59 -11.75 -14.89
C THR A 163 3.94 -12.29 -14.42
N MET A 164 4.44 -13.31 -15.12
CA MET A 164 5.73 -13.92 -14.84
C MET A 164 6.86 -13.08 -15.45
N LYS A 165 7.79 -12.60 -14.62
CA LYS A 165 8.92 -11.75 -15.05
C LYS A 165 10.25 -12.26 -14.53
N TYR A 166 11.32 -12.04 -15.30
CA TYR A 166 12.67 -12.34 -14.84
C TYR A 166 13.17 -11.23 -13.91
N THR A 167 13.11 -11.48 -12.60
CA THR A 167 13.74 -10.58 -11.62
C THR A 167 15.25 -10.73 -11.60
N LYS A 168 15.95 -9.66 -11.22
CA LYS A 168 17.41 -9.65 -11.12
C LYS A 168 17.88 -10.80 -10.22
N ASN A 169 18.91 -11.52 -10.68
CA ASN A 169 19.51 -12.69 -10.02
C ASN A 169 18.58 -13.91 -9.84
N SER A 170 17.41 -13.92 -10.46
CA SER A 170 16.55 -15.10 -10.46
C SER A 170 16.77 -15.91 -11.74
N VAL A 171 16.96 -17.22 -11.56
CA VAL A 171 17.13 -18.17 -12.67
C VAL A 171 15.78 -18.51 -13.31
N VAL A 172 14.70 -18.39 -12.55
CA VAL A 172 13.33 -18.65 -12.97
C VAL A 172 12.50 -17.37 -12.95
N PRO A 173 11.48 -17.23 -13.80
CA PRO A 173 10.55 -16.12 -13.69
C PRO A 173 9.84 -16.13 -12.33
N ARG A 174 9.56 -14.95 -11.78
CA ARG A 174 8.75 -14.77 -10.58
C ARG A 174 7.45 -14.08 -10.91
N LEU A 175 6.39 -14.47 -10.20
CA LEU A 175 5.09 -13.82 -10.29
C LEU A 175 5.24 -12.38 -9.81
N CYS A 176 4.83 -11.44 -10.64
CA CYS A 176 4.89 -10.01 -10.38
C CYS A 176 3.52 -9.40 -10.62
N TYR A 177 3.17 -8.37 -9.87
CA TYR A 177 1.95 -7.58 -10.06
C TYR A 177 2.28 -6.28 -10.79
N ASP A 178 1.67 -6.05 -11.95
CA ASP A 178 1.86 -4.87 -12.78
C ASP A 178 1.11 -3.65 -12.19
N LEU A 179 1.82 -2.53 -12.08
CA LEU A 179 1.27 -1.26 -11.61
C LEU A 179 0.68 -0.40 -12.75
N GLY A 180 0.76 -0.85 -14.00
CA GLY A 180 0.17 -0.20 -15.18
C GLY A 180 1.03 0.91 -15.81
N ASP A 181 2.24 1.13 -15.30
CA ASP A 181 3.16 2.19 -15.79
C ASP A 181 4.56 1.65 -16.12
N GLY A 182 4.65 0.34 -16.40
CA GLY A 182 5.90 -0.37 -16.67
C GLY A 182 6.71 -0.71 -15.42
N ARG A 183 6.15 -0.47 -14.23
CA ARG A 183 6.68 -0.93 -12.95
C ARG A 183 5.86 -2.07 -12.40
N HIS A 184 6.50 -2.94 -11.65
CA HIS A 184 5.85 -4.09 -11.03
C HIS A 184 6.36 -4.32 -9.61
N ILE A 185 5.57 -5.01 -8.80
CA ILE A 185 5.92 -5.41 -7.43
C ILE A 185 5.93 -6.93 -7.33
N LEU A 186 6.62 -7.47 -6.34
CA LEU A 186 6.50 -8.89 -6.00
C LEU A 186 5.33 -9.04 -5.02
N PRO A 187 4.18 -9.56 -5.47
CA PRO A 187 3.02 -9.69 -4.60
C PRO A 187 3.28 -10.76 -3.54
N THR A 188 2.83 -10.50 -2.32
CA THR A 188 2.97 -11.42 -1.17
C THR A 188 1.62 -11.89 -0.64
N GLY A 189 0.52 -11.21 -0.99
CA GLY A 189 -0.81 -11.57 -0.53
C GLY A 189 -1.88 -10.63 -1.05
N LEU A 190 -3.06 -10.78 -0.46
CA LEU A 190 -4.23 -9.97 -0.74
C LEU A 190 -4.76 -9.42 0.59
N LEU A 191 -4.92 -8.10 0.68
CA LEU A 191 -5.63 -7.47 1.78
C LEU A 191 -7.08 -7.27 1.35
N ILE A 192 -8.02 -7.84 2.13
CA ILE A 192 -9.46 -7.66 1.97
C ILE A 192 -9.96 -6.83 3.14
N PHE A 193 -10.71 -5.76 2.86
CA PHE A 193 -11.20 -4.86 3.90
C PHE A 193 -12.55 -4.25 3.52
N LYS A 194 -13.38 -3.97 4.53
CA LYS A 194 -14.70 -3.36 4.35
C LYS A 194 -14.60 -1.84 4.48
N THR A 195 -15.16 -1.10 3.51
CA THR A 195 -15.04 0.36 3.43
C THR A 195 -16.30 1.11 3.85
N THR A 196 -17.41 0.40 4.15
CA THR A 196 -18.67 0.89 4.74
C THR A 196 -18.74 0.75 6.26
#